data_AF-A0AAD8NJA5-F1
#
_entry.id   AF-A0AAD8NJA5-F1
#
_cell.length_a   1.000
_cell.length_b   1.000
_cell.length_c   1.000
_cell.angle_alpha   90.00
_cell.angle_beta   90.00
_cell.angle_gamma   90.00
#
_symmetry.space_group_name_H-M   'P 1'
#
loop_
_entity.id
_entity.type
_entity.pdbx_description
1 polymer ?
#
loop_
_entity_poly.entity_id
_entity_poly.type
_entity_poly.pdbx_seq_one_letter_code
_entity_poly.pdbx_strand_id
1 'polypeptide(L)' 'MSASSRRSGGLLEGLYKVFMRRTSVYATFVIVGALLGERAVDYGVHKLWEKNNVGKRYEDIPVLGQRPSE' A
#
# COMPACT_ATOMS: atom_id res chain seq x y z
N MET A 1 27.66 -27.37 33.26
CA MET A 1 27.83 -26.35 32.20
C MET A 1 26.54 -25.58 32.08
N SER A 2 26.54 -24.29 32.43
CA SER A 2 25.34 -23.45 32.30
C SER A 2 25.08 -23.21 30.81
N ALA A 3 24.06 -23.86 30.26
CA ALA A 3 23.56 -23.55 28.93
C ALA A 3 22.86 -22.18 29.03
N SER A 4 23.65 -21.12 28.88
CA SER A 4 23.13 -19.78 28.68
C SER A 4 22.38 -19.80 27.34
N SER A 5 21.06 -20.04 27.42
CA SER A 5 20.13 -19.82 26.33
C SER A 5 20.28 -18.36 25.90
N ARG A 6 21.07 -18.12 24.85
CA ARG A 6 21.09 -16.84 24.17
C ARG A 6 19.69 -16.65 23.62
N ARG A 7 18.88 -15.81 24.26
CA ARG A 7 17.59 -15.35 23.71
C ARG A 7 17.90 -14.68 22.38
N SER A 8 17.82 -15.43 21.28
CA SER A 8 17.87 -14.86 19.93
C SER A 8 16.61 -14.03 19.78
N GLY A 9 16.77 -12.71 19.72
CA GLY A 9 15.66 -11.81 19.46
C GLY A 9 14.86 -12.22 18.23
N GLY A 10 13.53 -12.26 18.36
CA GLY A 10 12.64 -12.76 17.32
C GLY A 10 12.66 -11.94 16.03
N LEU A 11 11.90 -12.36 15.02
CA LEU A 11 11.79 -11.68 13.71
C LEU A 11 11.52 -10.16 13.86
N LEU A 12 10.62 -9.79 14.77
CA LEU A 12 10.29 -8.39 15.05
C LEU A 12 11.48 -7.63 15.64
N GLU A 13 12.30 -8.27 16.47
CA GLU A 13 13.52 -7.66 17.01
C GLU A 13 14.59 -7.49 15.91
N GLY A 14 14.64 -8.43 14.95
CA GLY A 14 15.44 -8.31 13.74
C GLY A 14 15.02 -7.10 12.88
N LEU A 15 13.73 -6.98 12.59
CA LEU A 15 13.16 -5.86 11.82
C LEU A 15 13.40 -4.52 12.53
N TYR A 16 13.21 -4.48 13.84
CA TYR A 16 13.48 -3.30 14.65
C TYR A 16 14.96 -2.87 14.54
N LYS A 17 15.89 -3.81 14.68
CA LYS A 17 17.33 -3.51 14.58
C LYS A 17 17.73 -2.98 13.21
N VAL A 18 17.04 -3.40 12.13
CA VAL A 18 17.31 -2.97 10.75
C VAL A 18 16.72 -1.59 10.46
N PHE A 19 15.42 -1.40 10.69
CA PHE A 19 14.72 -0.20 10.22
C PHE A 19 14.55 0.88 11.28
N MET A 20 14.47 0.51 12.56
CA MET A 20 14.07 1.43 13.64
C MET A 20 15.24 1.93 14.48
N ARG A 21 16.42 1.29 14.43
CA ARG A 21 17.54 1.57 15.36
C ARG A 21 18.23 2.92 15.12
N ARG A 22 18.25 3.45 13.90
CA ARG A 22 18.90 4.73 13.56
C ARG A 22 17.86 5.70 13.00
N THR A 23 17.79 6.91 13.57
CA THR A 23 16.81 7.93 13.17
C THR A 23 16.83 8.24 11.68
N SER A 24 18.02 8.33 11.05
CA SER A 24 18.13 8.56 9.61
C SER A 24 17.52 7.42 8.79
N VAL A 25 17.86 6.17 9.12
CA VAL A 25 17.30 4.97 8.45
C VAL A 25 15.79 4.90 8.64
N TYR A 26 15.33 5.12 9.88
CA TYR A 26 13.92 5.13 10.21
C TYR A 26 13.15 6.19 9.42
N ALA A 27 13.64 7.43 9.39
CA ALA A 27 13.00 8.52 8.67
C ALA A 27 12.92 8.22 7.16
N THR A 28 14.01 7.73 6.55
CA THR A 28 13.99 7.32 5.14
C THR A 28 13.02 6.17 4.91
N PHE A 29 12.99 5.16 5.80
CA PHE A 29 12.08 4.04 5.70
C PHE A 29 10.61 4.48 5.76
N VAL A 30 10.27 5.41 6.67
CA VAL A 30 8.92 5.98 6.75
C VAL A 30 8.55 6.73 5.48
N ILE A 31 9.44 7.57 4.95
CA ILE A 31 9.18 8.34 3.72
C ILE A 31 8.96 7.39 2.52
N VAL A 32 9.86 6.43 2.32
CA VAL A 32 9.74 5.45 1.22
C VAL A 32 8.50 4.60 1.40
N GLY A 33 8.23 4.13 2.62
CA GLY A 33 7.04 3.36 2.95
C GLY A 33 5.75 4.13 2.68
N ALA A 34 5.71 5.43 2.99
CA ALA A 34 4.57 6.28 2.69
C ALA A 34 4.34 6.43 1.19
N LEU A 35 5.40 6.68 0.40
CA LEU A 35 5.29 6.82 -1.06
C LEU A 35 4.79 5.54 -1.73
N LEU A 36 5.30 4.38 -1.30
CA LEU A 36 4.85 3.09 -1.83
C LEU A 36 3.44 2.74 -1.34
N GLY A 37 3.16 3.02 -0.06
CA GLY A 37 1.86 2.78 0.56
C GLY A 37 0.74 3.60 -0.10
N GLU A 38 0.99 4.88 -0.37
CA GLU A 38 0.06 5.77 -1.09
C GLU A 38 -0.39 5.12 -2.40
N ARG A 39 0.57 4.70 -3.24
CA ARG A 39 0.26 4.12 -4.56
C ARG A 39 -0.44 2.77 -4.47
N ALA A 40 -0.02 1.94 -3.51
CA ALA A 40 -0.64 0.64 -3.31
C ALA A 40 -2.10 0.76 -2.85
N VAL A 41 -2.38 1.66 -1.90
CA VAL A 41 -3.73 1.90 -1.39
C VAL A 41 -4.60 2.56 -2.44
N ASP A 42 -4.13 3.61 -3.11
CA ASP A 42 -4.86 4.30 -4.17
C ASP A 42 -5.28 3.33 -5.28
N TYR A 43 -4.31 2.57 -5.83
CA TYR A 43 -4.59 1.57 -6.85
C TYR A 43 -5.60 0.51 -6.37
N GLY A 44 -5.41 0.00 -5.15
CA GLY A 44 -6.28 -1.04 -4.59
C GLY A 44 -7.72 -0.55 -4.42
N VAL A 45 -7.89 0.63 -3.83
CA VAL A 45 -9.21 1.24 -3.60
C VAL A 45 -9.86 1.61 -4.93
N HIS A 46 -9.12 2.24 -5.85
CA HIS A 46 -9.63 2.60 -7.17
C HIS A 46 -10.13 1.36 -7.91
N LYS A 47 -9.34 0.28 -7.93
CA LYS A 47 -9.74 -0.96 -8.59
C LYS A 47 -10.97 -1.61 -7.95
N LEU A 48 -11.08 -1.55 -6.62
CA LEU A 48 -12.26 -2.04 -5.92
C LEU A 48 -13.49 -1.20 -6.27
N TRP A 49 -13.34 0.12 -6.34
CA TRP A 49 -14.40 1.04 -6.72
C TRP A 49 -14.89 0.82 -8.15
N GLU A 50 -13.98 0.67 -9.12
CA GLU A 50 -14.32 0.34 -10.51
C GLU A 50 -15.14 -0.95 -10.58
N LYS A 51 -14.70 -1.99 -9.88
CA LYS A 51 -15.41 -3.28 -9.84
C LYS A 51 -16.81 -3.17 -9.25
N ASN A 52 -17.00 -2.30 -8.26
CA ASN A 52 -18.30 -2.10 -7.63
C ASN A 52 -19.24 -1.20 -8.46
N ASN A 53 -18.69 -0.40 -9.38
CA ASN A 53 -19.43 0.58 -10.15
C ASN A 53 -19.39 0.32 -11.67
N VAL A 54 -19.20 -0.94 -12.05
CA VAL A 54 -19.30 -1.38 -13.45
C VAL A 54 -20.64 -0.95 -14.05
N GLY A 55 -20.61 -0.32 -15.21
CA GLY A 55 -21.79 0.14 -15.92
C GLY A 55 -22.30 1.52 -15.49
N LYS A 56 -21.68 2.15 -14.49
CA LYS A 56 -22.08 3.47 -13.96
C LYS A 56 -21.07 4.57 -14.25
N ARG A 57 -19.87 4.21 -14.72
CA ARG A 57 -18.82 5.19 -14.98
C ARG A 57 -19.11 5.90 -16.29
N TYR A 58 -18.54 7.09 -16.46
CA TYR A 58 -18.71 7.89 -17.67
C TYR A 58 -18.32 7.11 -18.95
N GLU A 59 -17.25 6.33 -18.87
CA GLU A 59 -16.77 5.44 -19.92
C GLU A 59 -17.71 4.27 -20.27
N ASP A 60 -18.63 3.93 -19.37
CA ASP A 60 -19.57 2.82 -19.59
C ASP A 60 -20.86 3.29 -20.29
N ILE A 61 -21.02 4.59 -20.61
CA ILE A 61 -22.21 5.14 -21.24
C ILE A 61 -22.19 4.85 -22.76
N PRO A 62 -23.16 4.07 -23.30
CA PRO A 62 -23.07 3.57 -24.68
C PRO A 62 -23.27 4.63 -25.78
N VAL A 63 -23.99 5.72 -25.49
CA VAL A 63 -24.28 6.80 -26.46
C VAL A 63 -23.49 8.08 -26.16
N LEU A 64 -22.38 7.94 -25.44
CA LEU A 64 -21.59 9.06 -25.01
C LEU A 64 -21.09 9.88 -26.21
N GLY A 65 -21.46 11.17 -26.26
CA GLY A 65 -21.06 12.09 -27.34
C GLY A 65 -21.92 12.05 -28.60
N GLN A 66 -22.96 11.21 -28.65
CA GLN A 66 -23.96 11.26 -29.72
C GLN A 66 -25.11 12.22 -29.34
N ARG A 67 -25.47 13.14 -30.25
CA ARG A 67 -26.69 13.94 -30.10
C ARG A 67 -27.89 13.06 -30.50
N PRO A 68 -28.97 12.99 -29.69
CA PRO A 68 -30.21 12.39 -30.16
C PRO A 68 -30.66 13.17 -31.40
N SER A 69 -30.79 12.50 -32.55
CA SER A 69 -31.51 13.06 -33.69
C SER A 69 -32.98 13.12 -33.31
N GLU A 70 -33.54 14.33 -33.31
CA GLU A 70 -34.97 14.59 -33.10
C GLU A 70 -35.86 13.79 -34.06
#